data_AF-A0A7Y9UN19-F1
#
_entry.id   AF-A0A7Y9UN19-F1
#
_cell.length_a   1.000
_cell.length_b   1.000
_cell.length_c   1.000
_cell.angle_alpha   90.00
_cell.angle_beta   90.00
_cell.angle_gamma   90.00
#
_symmetry.space_group_name_H-M   'P 1'
#
loop_
_entity.id
_entity.type
_entity.pdbx_description
1 polymer ?
#
loop_
_entity_poly.entity_id
_entity_poly.type
_entity_poly.pdbx_seq_one_letter_code
_entity_poly.pdbx_strand_id
1 'polypeptide(L)'
;MSAHLDVVVVGAGLSGVGAAYRLQTERPGTTYAVLEARDDLGGTWDLFRYPGIRSDSDMFTLGYSFKPWTDEKSIADGATILSYIRETAAEAGIEARIRFRTKVVAADWSTADERWHLTLEVRGEDGTTTREELTCGFLYSCAGYYDYDQGHAPDFPGADDFEGTLVHPQFWPEDLDYASKRVVVIGSGATAVTLVPSMAREAGHVTMLQRTPTWISAVPSRDKVADRLRATLPAPLAHRLVRTKNILFGIGFYQFCQQRPAQARKLLTGLTTKILGDPAMVAEHFTPDYDPWDQRLCAVPSADLFTAIKRGDADVVTDRIARFVPEGVLLESGRLLEADVVVTATGLRLKAFGGIAPRVDGEVVPLAEQFVWRGAMVTGIPNFAVCVGYTNASWTLRADLTHRLVCKVLDHLERRGLAAVAPVAEEGVEERPLLDLAAGYVQRSIHEFPRQGDRGPWRVRQNYLLDSLLTLRGDLGRHLRPFGPAAARDGEPAAATEDQLAAV
;
A
#
# COMPACT_ATOMS: atom_id res chain seq x y z
N MET A 1 9.40 -24.60 -25.01
CA MET A 1 9.53 -23.19 -25.46
C MET A 1 8.90 -22.34 -24.38
N SER A 2 9.64 -21.43 -23.74
CA SER A 2 9.06 -20.53 -22.74
C SER A 2 8.06 -19.58 -23.41
N ALA A 3 6.93 -19.31 -22.75
CA ALA A 3 6.00 -18.31 -23.25
C ALA A 3 6.62 -16.91 -23.10
N HIS A 4 6.42 -16.04 -24.08
CA HIS A 4 6.86 -14.64 -24.03
C HIS A 4 5.64 -13.71 -23.95
N LEU A 5 5.74 -12.65 -23.15
CA LEU A 5 4.73 -11.60 -23.00
C LEU A 5 5.37 -10.22 -23.09
N ASP A 6 4.63 -9.22 -23.56
CA ASP A 6 5.14 -7.85 -23.55
C ASP A 6 5.27 -7.33 -22.11
N VAL A 7 4.27 -7.61 -21.26
CA VAL A 7 4.24 -7.15 -19.86
C VAL A 7 3.83 -8.28 -18.92
N VAL A 8 4.58 -8.47 -17.83
CA VAL A 8 4.14 -9.27 -16.69
C VAL A 8 3.85 -8.36 -15.51
N VAL A 9 2.63 -8.45 -14.99
CA VAL A 9 2.21 -7.77 -13.76
C VAL A 9 2.27 -8.78 -12.61
N VAL A 10 2.93 -8.44 -11.51
CA VAL A 10 3.01 -9.34 -10.33
C VAL A 10 2.08 -8.83 -9.24
N GLY A 11 1.13 -9.67 -8.80
CA GLY A 11 0.11 -9.39 -7.78
C GLY A 11 -1.23 -8.97 -8.37
N ALA A 12 -2.32 -9.63 -7.97
CA ALA A 12 -3.70 -9.39 -8.38
C ALA A 12 -4.52 -8.62 -7.31
N GLY A 13 -3.84 -7.77 -6.53
CA GLY A 13 -4.51 -6.81 -5.65
C GLY A 13 -5.09 -5.61 -6.41
N LEU A 14 -5.51 -4.60 -5.65
CA LEU A 14 -6.03 -3.33 -6.17
C LEU A 14 -5.08 -2.69 -7.22
N SER A 15 -3.77 -2.77 -7.01
CA SER A 15 -2.77 -2.26 -7.97
C SER A 15 -2.72 -3.08 -9.27
N GLY A 16 -2.74 -4.41 -9.18
CA GLY A 16 -2.60 -5.28 -10.36
C GLY A 16 -3.80 -5.21 -11.29
N VAL A 17 -5.00 -5.19 -10.73
CA VAL A 17 -6.24 -5.01 -11.50
C VAL A 17 -6.27 -3.61 -12.15
N GLY A 18 -5.85 -2.57 -11.43
CA GLY A 18 -5.69 -1.22 -12.00
C GLY A 18 -4.68 -1.16 -13.15
N ALA A 19 -3.54 -1.85 -13.02
CA ALA A 19 -2.51 -1.95 -14.05
C ALA A 19 -3.05 -2.64 -15.31
N ALA A 20 -3.67 -3.81 -15.14
CA ALA A 20 -4.25 -4.59 -16.24
C ALA A 20 -5.31 -3.79 -16.99
N TYR A 21 -6.20 -3.07 -16.29
CA TYR A 21 -7.20 -2.20 -16.93
C TYR A 21 -6.54 -1.15 -17.82
N ARG A 22 -5.50 -0.47 -17.32
CA ARG A 22 -4.80 0.58 -18.08
C ARG A 22 -4.02 0.02 -19.27
N LEU A 23 -3.40 -1.15 -19.13
CA LEU A 23 -2.74 -1.84 -20.25
C LEU A 23 -3.75 -2.18 -21.35
N GLN A 24 -4.90 -2.80 -21.01
CA GLN A 24 -5.92 -3.17 -22.00
C GLN A 24 -6.53 -1.96 -22.72
N THR A 25 -6.78 -0.87 -21.98
CA THR A 25 -7.51 0.29 -22.51
C THR A 25 -6.62 1.32 -23.18
N GLU A 26 -5.41 1.55 -22.68
CA GLU A 26 -4.48 2.54 -23.23
C GLU A 26 -3.50 1.94 -24.25
N ARG A 27 -3.24 0.61 -24.22
CA ARG A 27 -2.36 -0.09 -25.16
C ARG A 27 -2.97 -1.39 -25.72
N PRO A 28 -4.09 -1.30 -26.45
CA PRO A 28 -4.74 -2.48 -27.02
C PRO A 28 -3.78 -3.27 -27.91
N GLY A 29 -3.74 -4.59 -27.74
CA GLY A 29 -2.82 -5.49 -28.45
C GLY A 29 -1.59 -5.89 -27.64
N THR A 30 -1.25 -5.19 -26.56
CA THR A 30 -0.18 -5.59 -25.64
C THR A 30 -0.52 -6.93 -24.99
N THR A 31 0.35 -7.94 -25.15
CA THR A 31 0.23 -9.23 -24.48
C THR A 31 0.67 -9.10 -23.03
N TYR A 32 -0.17 -9.54 -22.10
CA TYR A 32 0.17 -9.50 -20.67
C TYR A 32 -0.48 -10.63 -19.88
N ALA A 33 0.07 -10.88 -18.70
CA ALA A 33 -0.52 -11.71 -17.66
C ALA A 33 -0.34 -11.03 -16.30
N VAL A 34 -1.25 -11.32 -15.37
CA VAL A 34 -1.12 -10.99 -13.95
C VAL A 34 -0.78 -12.28 -13.21
N LEU A 35 0.34 -12.31 -12.49
CA LEU A 35 0.76 -13.48 -11.71
C LEU A 35 0.44 -13.25 -10.23
N GLU A 36 -0.40 -14.09 -9.65
CA GLU A 36 -0.82 -14.01 -8.24
C GLU A 36 -0.41 -15.28 -7.51
N ALA A 37 0.32 -15.14 -6.41
CA ALA A 37 0.82 -16.27 -5.63
C ALA A 37 -0.31 -16.98 -4.85
N ARG A 38 -1.38 -16.25 -4.51
CA ARG A 38 -2.53 -16.75 -3.76
C ARG A 38 -3.56 -17.43 -4.67
N ASP A 39 -4.54 -18.06 -4.03
CA ASP A 39 -5.66 -18.73 -4.71
C ASP A 39 -6.71 -17.76 -5.26
N ASP A 40 -6.68 -16.49 -4.83
CA ASP A 40 -7.69 -15.49 -5.16
C ASP A 40 -7.05 -14.11 -5.31
N LEU A 41 -7.81 -13.20 -5.93
CA LEU A 41 -7.43 -11.80 -6.13
C LEU A 41 -7.79 -10.95 -4.90
N GLY A 42 -7.33 -9.69 -4.90
CA GLY A 42 -7.73 -8.69 -3.90
C GLY A 42 -6.61 -8.26 -2.95
N GLY A 43 -5.52 -9.03 -2.87
CA GLY A 43 -4.33 -8.70 -2.07
C GLY A 43 -4.69 -8.53 -0.60
N THR A 44 -4.39 -7.37 -0.01
CA THR A 44 -4.73 -7.01 1.38
C THR A 44 -6.16 -7.39 1.79
N TRP A 45 -7.13 -7.22 0.88
CA TRP A 45 -8.56 -7.40 1.18
C TRP A 45 -9.01 -8.86 1.16
N ASP A 46 -8.21 -9.77 0.59
CA ASP A 46 -8.38 -11.22 0.74
C ASP A 46 -7.48 -11.79 1.85
N LEU A 47 -6.28 -11.21 2.03
CA LEU A 47 -5.30 -11.65 3.03
C LEU A 47 -5.84 -11.55 4.46
N PHE A 48 -6.33 -10.38 4.84
CA PHE A 48 -6.74 -10.12 6.21
C PHE A 48 -8.23 -10.43 6.39
N ARG A 49 -8.52 -11.36 7.30
CA ARG A 49 -9.88 -11.88 7.54
C ARG A 49 -10.43 -11.58 8.94
N TYR A 50 -9.73 -10.77 9.71
CA TYR A 50 -10.16 -10.39 11.06
C TYR A 50 -11.41 -9.48 11.05
N PRO A 51 -12.25 -9.52 12.09
CA PRO A 51 -13.49 -8.77 12.13
C PRO A 51 -13.25 -7.26 12.14
N GLY A 52 -14.04 -6.53 11.36
CA GLY A 52 -13.97 -5.07 11.31
C GLY A 52 -12.93 -4.49 10.36
N ILE A 53 -12.17 -5.32 9.63
CA ILE A 53 -11.26 -4.83 8.59
C ILE A 53 -11.98 -3.86 7.65
N ARG A 54 -11.36 -2.71 7.40
CA ARG A 54 -11.89 -1.62 6.58
C ARG A 54 -10.77 -0.72 6.10
N SER A 55 -11.11 0.14 5.15
CA SER A 55 -10.23 1.24 4.72
C SER A 55 -10.34 2.44 5.65
N ASP A 56 -9.21 3.08 5.98
CA ASP A 56 -9.22 4.43 6.58
C ASP A 56 -9.43 5.55 5.54
N SER A 57 -9.33 5.22 4.26
CA SER A 57 -9.57 6.11 3.13
C SER A 57 -11.00 6.00 2.61
N ASP A 58 -11.56 7.11 2.13
CA ASP A 58 -12.87 7.10 1.48
C ASP A 58 -12.84 6.38 0.12
N MET A 59 -13.90 5.66 -0.19
CA MET A 59 -14.02 4.93 -1.46
C MET A 59 -14.18 5.83 -2.68
N PHE A 60 -14.52 7.12 -2.53
CA PHE A 60 -14.55 8.03 -3.69
C PHE A 60 -13.14 8.33 -4.22
N THR A 61 -12.13 8.25 -3.36
CA THR A 61 -10.72 8.41 -3.73
C THR A 61 -9.97 7.09 -3.80
N LEU A 62 -10.31 6.09 -2.99
CA LEU A 62 -9.73 4.74 -3.03
C LEU A 62 -10.27 3.91 -4.19
N GLY A 63 -11.52 4.10 -4.62
CA GLY A 63 -12.04 3.46 -5.82
C GLY A 63 -11.26 3.87 -7.07
N TYR A 64 -11.26 3.00 -8.07
CA TYR A 64 -10.69 3.25 -9.38
C TYR A 64 -11.35 4.45 -10.05
N SER A 65 -10.55 5.30 -10.70
CA SER A 65 -11.09 6.47 -11.41
C SER A 65 -12.04 6.10 -12.55
N PHE A 66 -11.90 4.89 -13.09
CA PHE A 66 -12.69 4.35 -14.20
C PHE A 66 -13.88 3.48 -13.76
N LYS A 67 -13.95 3.08 -12.49
CA LYS A 67 -15.12 2.41 -11.89
C LYS A 67 -15.57 3.21 -10.66
N PRO A 68 -16.33 4.30 -10.83
CA PRO A 68 -16.79 5.14 -9.73
C PRO A 68 -17.45 4.34 -8.61
N TRP A 69 -17.12 4.66 -7.37
CA TRP A 69 -17.85 4.13 -6.21
C TRP A 69 -19.30 4.63 -6.25
N THR A 70 -20.27 3.75 -6.00
CA THR A 70 -21.71 4.04 -6.05
C THR A 70 -22.42 3.87 -4.72
N ASP A 71 -21.87 3.09 -3.79
CA ASP A 71 -22.46 2.91 -2.45
C ASP A 71 -22.50 4.23 -1.65
N GLU A 72 -23.43 4.30 -0.70
CA GLU A 72 -23.61 5.39 0.24
C GLU A 72 -22.52 5.40 1.33
N LYS A 73 -22.02 4.22 1.73
CA LYS A 73 -20.93 4.11 2.70
C LYS A 73 -19.63 4.58 2.04
N SER A 74 -19.08 5.69 2.54
CA SER A 74 -17.80 6.21 2.06
C SER A 74 -16.61 5.46 2.67
N ILE A 75 -16.75 5.00 3.91
CA ILE A 75 -15.80 4.11 4.57
C ILE A 75 -16.34 2.69 4.47
N ALA A 76 -15.74 1.87 3.60
CA ALA A 76 -16.18 0.52 3.30
C ALA A 76 -15.39 -0.53 4.10
N ASP A 77 -16.08 -1.60 4.47
CA ASP A 77 -15.48 -2.81 5.04
C ASP A 77 -14.71 -3.62 3.99
N GLY A 78 -13.83 -4.51 4.47
CA GLY A 78 -12.93 -5.27 3.62
C GLY A 78 -13.65 -6.17 2.62
N ALA A 79 -14.75 -6.81 3.01
CA ALA A 79 -15.54 -7.67 2.13
C ALA A 79 -16.18 -6.87 0.98
N THR A 80 -16.70 -5.69 1.27
CA THR A 80 -17.25 -4.76 0.28
C THR A 80 -16.17 -4.30 -0.71
N ILE A 81 -14.96 -4.00 -0.22
CA ILE A 81 -13.83 -3.61 -1.08
C ILE A 81 -13.36 -4.79 -1.94
N LEU A 82 -13.28 -6.00 -1.36
CA LEU A 82 -12.92 -7.21 -2.10
C LEU A 82 -13.92 -7.49 -3.23
N SER A 83 -15.23 -7.39 -2.93
CA SER A 83 -16.29 -7.52 -3.93
C SER A 83 -16.14 -6.51 -5.07
N TYR A 84 -15.85 -5.25 -4.73
CA TYR A 84 -15.61 -4.21 -5.73
C TYR A 84 -14.41 -4.51 -6.64
N ILE A 85 -13.32 -5.06 -6.11
CA ILE A 85 -12.15 -5.45 -6.91
C ILE A 85 -12.51 -6.62 -7.84
N ARG A 86 -13.20 -7.66 -7.33
CA ARG A 86 -13.66 -8.81 -8.13
C ARG A 86 -14.59 -8.37 -9.25
N GLU A 87 -15.58 -7.55 -8.94
CA GLU A 87 -16.52 -6.99 -9.92
C GLU A 87 -15.77 -6.19 -11.00
N THR A 88 -14.80 -5.36 -10.61
CA THR A 88 -13.96 -4.62 -11.57
C THR A 88 -13.19 -5.55 -12.50
N ALA A 89 -12.57 -6.60 -11.94
CA ALA A 89 -11.76 -7.53 -12.71
C ALA A 89 -12.62 -8.34 -13.69
N ALA A 90 -13.81 -8.79 -13.25
CA ALA A 90 -14.76 -9.54 -14.06
C ALA A 90 -15.32 -8.69 -15.22
N GLU A 91 -15.84 -7.49 -14.93
CA GLU A 91 -16.41 -6.59 -15.94
C GLU A 91 -15.41 -6.18 -17.03
N ALA A 92 -14.14 -5.99 -16.64
CA ALA A 92 -13.07 -5.63 -17.57
C ALA A 92 -12.39 -6.84 -18.23
N GLY A 93 -12.87 -8.07 -17.98
CA GLY A 93 -12.28 -9.31 -18.51
C GLY A 93 -10.85 -9.61 -18.04
N ILE A 94 -10.42 -8.95 -16.95
CA ILE A 94 -9.06 -9.06 -16.40
C ILE A 94 -8.85 -10.40 -15.71
N GLU A 95 -9.90 -10.97 -15.11
CA GLU A 95 -9.84 -12.24 -14.39
C GLU A 95 -9.25 -13.37 -15.24
N ALA A 96 -9.62 -13.44 -16.53
CA ALA A 96 -9.08 -14.41 -17.49
C ALA A 96 -7.58 -14.24 -17.80
N ARG A 97 -6.97 -13.14 -17.36
CA ARG A 97 -5.54 -12.83 -17.51
C ARG A 97 -4.75 -13.07 -16.23
N ILE A 98 -5.43 -13.42 -15.13
CA ILE A 98 -4.79 -13.72 -13.85
C ILE A 98 -4.42 -15.20 -13.83
N ARG A 99 -3.15 -15.49 -13.49
CA ARG A 99 -2.67 -16.82 -13.15
C ARG A 99 -2.53 -16.88 -11.64
N PHE A 100 -3.51 -17.50 -11.00
CA PHE A 100 -3.47 -17.77 -9.56
C PHE A 100 -2.42 -18.83 -9.22
N ARG A 101 -2.09 -18.94 -7.94
CA ARG A 101 -1.13 -19.92 -7.41
C ARG A 101 0.24 -19.88 -8.10
N THR A 102 0.61 -18.74 -8.68
CA THR A 102 1.79 -18.55 -9.50
C THR A 102 2.67 -17.48 -8.88
N LYS A 103 3.71 -17.90 -8.15
CA LYS A 103 4.64 -17.02 -7.46
C LYS A 103 5.88 -16.77 -8.32
N VAL A 104 6.24 -15.51 -8.54
CA VAL A 104 7.55 -15.18 -9.13
C VAL A 104 8.62 -15.33 -8.04
N VAL A 105 9.59 -16.21 -8.27
CA VAL A 105 10.66 -16.50 -7.29
C VAL A 105 12.05 -16.04 -7.75
N ALA A 106 12.25 -15.85 -9.05
CA ALA A 106 13.43 -15.21 -9.61
C ALA A 106 13.04 -14.30 -10.78
N ALA A 107 13.79 -13.22 -10.97
CA ALA A 107 13.63 -12.29 -12.08
C ALA A 107 15.01 -11.81 -12.53
N ASP A 108 15.39 -12.23 -13.73
CA ASP A 108 16.72 -12.02 -14.29
C ASP A 108 16.60 -11.30 -15.64
N TRP A 109 17.08 -10.07 -15.71
CA TRP A 109 17.20 -9.36 -16.97
C TRP A 109 18.42 -9.88 -17.74
N SER A 110 18.21 -10.26 -19.00
CA SER A 110 19.26 -10.59 -19.95
C SER A 110 19.44 -9.45 -20.93
N THR A 111 20.58 -8.78 -20.88
CA THR A 111 20.96 -7.74 -21.83
C THR A 111 21.15 -8.31 -23.24
N ALA A 112 21.60 -9.56 -23.35
CA ALA A 112 21.77 -10.24 -24.63
C ALA A 112 20.43 -10.55 -25.31
N ASP A 113 19.42 -10.94 -24.54
CA ASP A 113 18.08 -11.27 -25.05
C ASP A 113 17.12 -10.06 -25.07
N GLU A 114 17.55 -8.95 -24.47
CA GLU A 114 16.79 -7.71 -24.23
C GLU A 114 15.44 -7.97 -23.54
N ARG A 115 15.40 -8.89 -22.56
CA ARG A 115 14.16 -9.27 -21.85
C ARG A 115 14.42 -9.82 -20.44
N TRP A 116 13.36 -9.85 -19.64
CA TRP A 116 13.30 -10.57 -18.37
C TRP A 116 13.08 -12.06 -18.60
N HIS A 117 13.79 -12.89 -17.84
CA HIS A 117 13.52 -14.30 -17.60
C HIS A 117 13.02 -14.45 -16.16
N LEU A 118 11.87 -15.10 -15.99
CA LEU A 118 11.19 -15.26 -14.72
C LEU A 118 11.06 -16.75 -14.40
N THR A 119 11.58 -17.14 -13.24
CA THR A 119 11.29 -18.46 -12.65
C THR A 119 10.04 -18.32 -11.79
N LEU A 120 9.05 -19.17 -12.07
CA LEU A 120 7.77 -19.23 -11.41
C LEU A 120 7.66 -20.50 -10.57
N GLU A 121 7.13 -20.40 -9.36
CA GLU A 121 6.61 -21.54 -8.61
C GLU A 121 5.10 -21.58 -8.75
N VAL A 122 4.59 -22.66 -9.36
CA VAL A 122 3.17 -22.86 -9.63
C VAL A 122 2.65 -23.96 -8.73
N ARG A 123 1.66 -23.64 -7.89
CA ARG A 123 0.99 -24.61 -7.03
C ARG A 123 -0.24 -25.19 -7.72
N GLY A 124 -0.23 -26.50 -7.95
CA GLY A 124 -1.36 -27.27 -8.46
C GLY A 124 -2.49 -27.39 -7.44
N GLU A 125 -3.68 -27.79 -7.90
CA GLU A 125 -4.84 -28.02 -7.03
C GLU A 125 -4.64 -29.18 -6.05
N ASP A 126 -3.76 -30.12 -6.40
CA ASP A 126 -3.33 -31.24 -5.57
C ASP A 126 -2.27 -30.85 -4.52
N GLY A 127 -1.88 -29.57 -4.48
CA GLY A 127 -0.86 -29.04 -3.57
C GLY A 127 0.59 -29.25 -4.05
N THR A 128 0.80 -29.91 -5.18
CA THR A 128 2.15 -30.05 -5.76
C THR A 128 2.66 -28.70 -6.25
N THR A 129 3.97 -28.46 -6.14
CA THR A 129 4.59 -27.23 -6.65
C THR A 129 5.54 -27.58 -7.78
N THR A 130 5.32 -26.98 -8.94
CA THR A 130 6.19 -27.11 -10.12
C THR A 130 6.94 -25.81 -10.38
N ARG A 131 8.03 -25.90 -11.13
CA ARG A 131 8.75 -24.72 -11.63
C ARG A 131 8.51 -24.53 -13.11
N GLU A 132 8.23 -23.29 -13.48
CA GLU A 132 8.01 -22.87 -14.87
C GLU A 132 8.86 -21.65 -15.21
N GLU A 133 9.19 -21.49 -16.48
CA GLU A 133 9.94 -20.35 -17.01
C GLU A 133 9.05 -19.50 -17.92
N LEU A 134 9.06 -18.19 -17.69
CA LEU A 134 8.30 -17.21 -18.47
C LEU A 134 9.22 -16.04 -18.82
N THR A 135 9.10 -15.48 -20.02
CA THR A 135 9.87 -14.28 -20.39
C THR A 135 8.96 -13.08 -20.62
N CYS A 136 9.45 -11.88 -20.33
CA CYS A 136 8.73 -10.66 -20.69
C CYS A 136 9.61 -9.46 -21.02
N GLY A 137 9.09 -8.54 -21.85
CA GLY A 137 9.77 -7.28 -22.17
C GLY A 137 9.78 -6.28 -21.01
N PHE A 138 8.73 -6.27 -20.18
CA PHE A 138 8.57 -5.35 -19.06
C PHE A 138 7.98 -6.04 -17.83
N LEU A 139 8.62 -5.85 -16.68
CA LEU A 139 8.17 -6.43 -15.40
C LEU A 139 7.59 -5.33 -14.51
N TYR A 140 6.30 -5.45 -14.16
CA TYR A 140 5.59 -4.48 -13.33
C TYR A 140 5.15 -5.09 -11.99
N SER A 141 5.89 -4.80 -10.93
CA SER A 141 5.57 -5.28 -9.59
C SER A 141 4.41 -4.48 -8.97
N CYS A 142 3.27 -5.13 -8.85
CA CYS A 142 2.07 -4.68 -8.13
C CYS A 142 1.83 -5.49 -6.84
N ALA A 143 2.88 -6.18 -6.33
CA ALA A 143 2.80 -7.14 -5.23
C ALA A 143 2.58 -6.49 -3.85
N GLY A 144 2.55 -5.15 -3.78
CA GLY A 144 2.50 -4.41 -2.52
C GLY A 144 3.84 -4.46 -1.79
N TYR A 145 3.78 -4.16 -0.49
CA TYR A 145 4.98 -4.00 0.36
C TYR A 145 4.86 -4.74 1.68
N TYR A 146 3.85 -5.59 1.86
CA TYR A 146 3.68 -6.43 3.05
C TYR A 146 4.23 -7.83 2.79
N ASP A 147 4.86 -8.41 3.81
CA ASP A 147 5.15 -9.83 3.81
C ASP A 147 3.87 -10.62 4.13
N TYR A 148 3.37 -11.38 3.16
CA TYR A 148 2.15 -12.18 3.34
C TYR A 148 2.42 -13.47 4.13
N ASP A 149 3.68 -13.92 4.15
CA ASP A 149 4.09 -15.16 4.80
C ASP A 149 4.32 -14.96 6.30
N GLN A 150 4.63 -13.73 6.74
CA GLN A 150 4.96 -13.41 8.13
C GLN A 150 4.52 -12.00 8.54
N GLY A 151 3.76 -11.89 9.65
CA GLY A 151 3.48 -10.62 10.31
C GLY A 151 4.59 -10.20 11.28
N HIS A 152 4.48 -9.01 11.87
CA HIS A 152 5.40 -8.62 12.94
C HIS A 152 4.93 -9.19 14.28
N ALA A 153 5.57 -10.26 14.73
CA ALA A 153 5.37 -10.85 16.05
C ALA A 153 6.56 -10.51 16.96
N PRO A 154 6.46 -9.50 17.84
CA PRO A 154 7.49 -9.29 18.85
C PRO A 154 7.50 -10.45 19.83
N ASP A 155 8.65 -10.72 20.42
CA ASP A 155 8.76 -11.68 21.51
C ASP A 155 8.06 -11.12 22.77
N PHE A 156 7.23 -11.96 23.38
CA PHE A 156 6.46 -11.64 24.57
C PHE A 156 6.90 -12.58 25.69
N PRO A 157 7.58 -12.07 26.74
CA PRO A 157 8.01 -12.90 27.85
C PRO A 157 6.82 -13.67 28.46
N GLY A 158 6.96 -14.98 28.63
CA GLY A 158 5.93 -15.84 29.22
C GLY A 158 4.73 -16.13 28.29
N ALA A 159 4.81 -15.84 26.99
CA ALA A 159 3.69 -16.11 26.07
C ALA A 159 3.25 -17.58 26.05
N ASP A 160 4.21 -18.50 26.22
CA ASP A 160 3.95 -19.94 26.31
C ASP A 160 3.21 -20.34 27.61
N ASP A 161 3.21 -19.47 28.63
CA ASP A 161 2.52 -19.71 29.91
C ASP A 161 1.03 -19.32 29.85
N PHE A 162 0.58 -18.60 28.83
CA PHE A 162 -0.81 -18.13 28.72
C PHE A 162 -1.76 -19.29 28.40
N GLU A 163 -2.78 -19.52 29.24
CA GLU A 163 -3.72 -20.63 29.07
C GLU A 163 -4.86 -20.33 28.07
N GLY A 164 -5.02 -19.06 27.68
CA GLY A 164 -6.02 -18.64 26.70
C GLY A 164 -5.56 -18.77 25.25
N THR A 165 -6.30 -18.16 24.33
CA THR A 165 -5.99 -18.21 22.89
C THR A 165 -5.18 -16.98 22.44
N LEU A 166 -3.97 -17.19 21.93
CA LEU A 166 -3.18 -16.15 21.29
C LEU A 166 -3.45 -16.10 19.78
N VAL A 167 -3.86 -14.94 19.27
CA VAL A 167 -4.25 -14.76 17.87
C VAL A 167 -3.44 -13.65 17.22
N HIS A 168 -2.94 -13.88 16.01
CA HIS A 168 -2.29 -12.86 15.20
C HIS A 168 -3.20 -12.44 14.04
N PRO A 169 -3.56 -11.14 13.88
CA PRO A 169 -4.55 -10.70 12.90
C PRO A 169 -4.28 -11.08 11.43
N GLN A 170 -3.00 -11.23 11.04
CA GLN A 170 -2.65 -11.65 9.68
C GLN A 170 -3.08 -13.09 9.37
N PHE A 171 -3.17 -13.94 10.40
CA PHE A 171 -3.54 -15.36 10.29
C PHE A 171 -4.78 -15.64 11.15
N TRP A 172 -5.81 -14.81 10.96
CA TRP A 172 -7.03 -14.89 11.74
C TRP A 172 -7.73 -16.26 11.59
N PRO A 173 -7.97 -17.01 12.67
CA PRO A 173 -8.70 -18.29 12.61
C PRO A 173 -10.17 -18.07 12.25
N GLU A 174 -10.70 -18.84 11.30
CA GLU A 174 -12.07 -18.70 10.82
C GLU A 174 -13.13 -19.09 11.87
N ASP A 175 -12.77 -19.98 12.78
CA ASP A 175 -13.63 -20.56 13.82
C ASP A 175 -13.36 -19.99 15.23
N LEU A 176 -12.63 -18.87 15.33
CA LEU A 176 -12.35 -18.24 16.62
C LEU A 176 -13.65 -17.72 17.27
N ASP A 177 -14.11 -18.42 18.31
CA ASP A 177 -15.18 -17.95 19.17
C ASP A 177 -14.63 -17.08 20.31
N TYR A 178 -15.03 -15.81 20.32
CA TYR A 178 -14.74 -14.85 21.38
C TYR A 178 -16.00 -14.29 22.06
N ALA A 179 -17.17 -14.89 21.81
CA ALA A 179 -18.43 -14.42 22.39
C ALA A 179 -18.39 -14.50 23.93
N SER A 180 -18.80 -13.42 24.60
CA SER A 180 -18.79 -13.29 26.07
C SER A 180 -17.41 -13.43 26.75
N LYS A 181 -16.31 -13.56 25.99
CA LYS A 181 -14.94 -13.68 26.52
C LYS A 181 -14.33 -12.33 26.84
N ARG A 182 -13.33 -12.32 27.71
CA ARG A 182 -12.42 -11.18 27.94
C ARG A 182 -11.33 -11.20 26.87
N VAL A 183 -11.23 -10.13 26.11
CA VAL A 183 -10.27 -10.02 25.00
C VAL A 183 -9.30 -8.89 25.27
N VAL A 184 -7.99 -9.16 25.16
CA VAL A 184 -6.96 -8.10 25.15
C VAL A 184 -6.42 -7.94 23.73
N VAL A 185 -6.55 -6.76 23.15
CA VAL A 185 -5.98 -6.41 21.84
C VAL A 185 -4.72 -5.58 22.05
N ILE A 186 -3.56 -6.16 21.75
CA ILE A 186 -2.25 -5.52 21.90
C ILE A 186 -1.92 -4.72 20.64
N GLY A 187 -1.91 -3.40 20.76
CA GLY A 187 -1.58 -2.46 19.69
C GLY A 187 -2.53 -1.25 19.67
N SER A 188 -2.09 -0.18 19.01
CA SER A 188 -2.86 1.06 18.81
C SER A 188 -2.93 1.51 17.35
N GLY A 189 -2.47 0.65 16.42
CA GLY A 189 -2.53 0.92 14.99
C GLY A 189 -3.92 0.67 14.39
N ALA A 190 -4.04 0.87 13.08
CA ALA A 190 -5.32 0.70 12.36
C ALA A 190 -5.97 -0.68 12.61
N THR A 191 -5.19 -1.76 12.67
CA THR A 191 -5.68 -3.10 12.99
C THR A 191 -6.37 -3.16 14.35
N ALA A 192 -5.78 -2.59 15.41
CA ALA A 192 -6.41 -2.57 16.74
C ALA A 192 -7.66 -1.68 16.78
N VAL A 193 -7.58 -0.49 16.19
CA VAL A 193 -8.67 0.50 16.12
C VAL A 193 -9.89 -0.02 15.33
N THR A 194 -9.69 -0.99 14.45
CA THR A 194 -10.76 -1.65 13.69
C THR A 194 -11.32 -2.88 14.42
N LEU A 195 -10.44 -3.70 14.99
CA LEU A 195 -10.79 -4.89 15.77
C LEU A 195 -11.63 -4.57 17.00
N VAL A 196 -11.16 -3.65 17.84
CA VAL A 196 -11.76 -3.37 19.17
C VAL A 196 -13.27 -3.07 19.08
N PRO A 197 -13.75 -2.09 18.28
CA PRO A 197 -15.18 -1.81 18.20
C PRO A 197 -15.99 -2.91 17.53
N SER A 198 -15.36 -3.76 16.71
CA SER A 198 -16.04 -4.90 16.08
C SER A 198 -16.18 -6.08 17.03
N MET A 199 -15.11 -6.45 17.74
CA MET A 199 -15.12 -7.52 18.73
C MET A 199 -15.99 -7.17 19.95
N ALA A 200 -16.01 -5.90 20.38
CA ALA A 200 -16.80 -5.42 21.51
C ALA A 200 -18.32 -5.54 21.33
N ARG A 201 -18.81 -5.98 20.16
CA ARG A 201 -20.23 -6.27 19.93
C ARG A 201 -20.64 -7.66 20.45
N GLU A 202 -19.68 -8.58 20.55
CA GLU A 202 -19.93 -9.99 20.87
C GLU A 202 -19.11 -10.46 22.08
N ALA A 203 -17.90 -9.92 22.27
CA ALA A 203 -17.06 -10.20 23.44
C ALA A 203 -17.73 -9.69 24.73
N GLY A 204 -17.37 -10.32 25.86
CA GLY A 204 -17.83 -9.89 27.18
C GLY A 204 -17.21 -8.55 27.59
N HIS A 205 -15.93 -8.37 27.27
CA HIS A 205 -15.23 -7.09 27.40
C HIS A 205 -13.97 -7.09 26.53
N VAL A 206 -13.61 -5.94 25.94
CA VAL A 206 -12.40 -5.80 25.12
C VAL A 206 -11.47 -4.71 25.66
N THR A 207 -10.25 -5.06 26.04
CA THR A 207 -9.24 -4.08 26.45
C THR A 207 -8.23 -3.86 25.32
N MET A 208 -8.13 -2.63 24.79
CA MET A 208 -7.05 -2.22 23.91
C MET A 208 -5.81 -1.86 24.74
N LEU A 209 -4.79 -2.69 24.70
CA LEU A 209 -3.51 -2.42 25.35
C LEU A 209 -2.56 -1.76 24.36
N GLN A 210 -2.11 -0.55 24.68
CA GLN A 210 -1.20 0.22 23.84
C GLN A 210 0.04 0.68 24.60
N ARG A 211 1.19 0.67 23.92
CA ARG A 211 2.43 1.24 24.46
C ARG A 211 2.52 2.74 24.25
N THR A 212 2.17 3.17 23.04
CA THR A 212 2.18 4.58 22.63
C THR A 212 0.81 4.88 22.03
N PRO A 213 0.12 5.93 22.49
CA PRO A 213 -1.14 6.36 21.87
C PRO A 213 -0.97 6.64 20.38
N THR A 214 -2.05 6.49 19.62
CA THR A 214 -2.12 6.88 18.20
C THR A 214 -3.14 8.01 18.02
N TRP A 215 -2.90 8.91 17.06
CA TRP A 215 -3.91 9.88 16.66
C TRP A 215 -5.11 9.17 16.02
N ILE A 216 -6.28 9.29 16.65
CA ILE A 216 -7.54 8.71 16.18
C ILE A 216 -8.54 9.84 15.91
N SER A 217 -9.18 9.82 14.74
CA SER A 217 -10.23 10.79 14.39
C SER A 217 -11.54 10.10 14.07
N ALA A 218 -12.62 10.58 14.68
CA ALA A 218 -13.97 10.22 14.27
C ALA A 218 -14.27 10.81 12.89
N VAL A 219 -14.70 9.97 11.96
CA VAL A 219 -15.10 10.37 10.61
C VAL A 219 -16.52 9.92 10.33
N PRO A 220 -17.36 10.70 9.63
CA PRO A 220 -18.68 10.24 9.22
C PRO A 220 -18.57 9.03 8.28
N SER A 221 -19.40 7.99 8.49
CA SER A 221 -19.48 6.85 7.57
C SER A 221 -20.17 7.18 6.23
N ARG A 222 -20.90 8.30 6.18
CA ARG A 222 -21.56 8.85 4.97
C ARG A 222 -21.12 10.28 4.72
N ASP A 223 -20.91 10.61 3.46
CA ASP A 223 -20.61 11.96 3.01
C ASP A 223 -21.90 12.65 2.52
N LYS A 224 -22.53 13.45 3.40
CA LYS A 224 -23.77 14.18 3.09
C LYS A 224 -23.64 15.14 1.90
N VAL A 225 -22.43 15.66 1.64
CA VAL A 225 -22.18 16.52 0.47
C VAL A 225 -22.16 15.66 -0.79
N ALA A 226 -21.53 14.49 -0.73
CA ALA A 226 -21.56 13.53 -1.83
C ALA A 226 -22.98 13.04 -2.15
N ASP A 227 -23.76 12.70 -1.12
CA ASP A 227 -25.15 12.26 -1.28
C ASP A 227 -25.99 13.34 -1.98
N ARG A 228 -25.83 14.60 -1.56
CA ARG A 228 -26.52 15.74 -2.21
C ARG A 228 -26.08 15.91 -3.68
N LEU A 229 -24.77 15.90 -3.95
CA LEU A 229 -24.25 16.06 -5.30
C LEU A 229 -24.74 14.95 -6.24
N ARG A 230 -24.75 13.70 -5.77
CA ARG A 230 -25.26 12.53 -6.51
C ARG A 230 -26.76 12.62 -6.78
N ALA A 231 -27.54 13.17 -5.85
CA ALA A 231 -28.98 13.37 -6.03
C ALA A 231 -29.31 14.47 -7.06
N THR A 232 -28.43 15.46 -7.23
CA THR A 232 -28.73 16.66 -8.04
C THR A 232 -28.04 16.73 -9.39
N LEU A 233 -26.94 15.99 -9.60
CA LEU A 233 -26.09 16.12 -10.80
C LEU A 233 -26.01 14.79 -11.56
N PRO A 234 -25.74 14.83 -12.88
CA PRO A 234 -25.43 13.61 -13.64
C PRO A 234 -24.26 12.84 -13.03
N ALA A 235 -24.35 11.51 -13.03
CA ALA A 235 -23.41 10.64 -12.31
C ALA A 235 -21.91 10.91 -12.61
N PRO A 236 -21.47 11.13 -13.87
CA PRO A 236 -20.06 11.43 -14.14
C PRO A 236 -19.59 12.75 -13.53
N LEU A 237 -20.46 13.77 -13.52
CA LEU A 237 -20.15 15.07 -12.93
C LEU A 237 -20.14 15.00 -11.40
N ALA A 238 -21.15 14.34 -10.81
CA ALA A 238 -21.21 14.11 -9.37
C ALA A 238 -19.94 13.39 -8.87
N HIS A 239 -19.55 12.30 -9.54
CA HIS A 239 -18.33 11.57 -9.19
C HIS A 239 -17.07 12.45 -9.26
N ARG A 240 -16.89 13.22 -10.35
CA ARG A 240 -15.74 14.12 -10.50
C ARG A 240 -15.66 15.15 -9.37
N LEU A 241 -16.79 15.77 -9.03
CA LEU A 241 -16.85 16.79 -7.96
C LEU A 241 -16.61 16.18 -6.59
N VAL A 242 -17.23 15.04 -6.27
CA VAL A 242 -17.05 14.34 -4.99
C VAL A 242 -15.60 13.89 -4.82
N ARG A 243 -15.03 13.24 -5.83
CA ARG A 243 -13.63 12.80 -5.80
C ARG A 243 -12.68 13.99 -5.63
N THR A 244 -12.88 15.07 -6.39
CA THR A 244 -12.05 16.28 -6.29
C THR A 244 -12.15 16.92 -4.91
N LYS A 245 -13.37 17.05 -4.36
CA LYS A 245 -13.59 17.56 -3.00
C LYS A 245 -12.80 16.75 -1.97
N ASN A 246 -12.90 15.42 -2.00
CA ASN A 246 -12.23 14.56 -1.01
C ASN A 246 -10.70 14.59 -1.15
N ILE A 247 -10.17 14.64 -2.38
CA ILE A 247 -8.73 14.87 -2.62
C ILE A 247 -8.28 16.21 -2.02
N LEU A 248 -9.00 17.30 -2.31
CA LEU A 248 -8.64 18.63 -1.81
C LEU A 248 -8.74 18.72 -0.28
N PHE A 249 -9.77 18.11 0.31
CA PHE A 249 -9.93 18.03 1.75
C PHE A 249 -8.77 17.28 2.41
N GLY A 250 -8.41 16.09 1.88
CA GLY A 250 -7.29 15.31 2.40
C GLY A 250 -5.95 16.05 2.32
N ILE A 251 -5.66 16.67 1.17
CA ILE A 251 -4.45 17.51 1.00
C ILE A 251 -4.46 18.68 1.99
N GLY A 252 -5.59 19.40 2.08
CA GLY A 252 -5.73 20.56 2.96
C GLY A 252 -5.57 20.19 4.43
N PHE A 253 -6.16 19.09 4.86
CA PHE A 253 -6.06 18.59 6.24
C PHE A 253 -4.64 18.15 6.58
N TYR A 254 -3.99 17.38 5.71
CA TYR A 254 -2.59 16.99 5.89
C TYR A 254 -1.67 18.23 6.00
N GLN A 255 -1.82 19.20 5.09
CA GLN A 255 -1.04 20.43 5.12
C GLN A 255 -1.30 21.26 6.38
N PHE A 256 -2.55 21.32 6.86
CA PHE A 256 -2.88 21.96 8.13
C PHE A 256 -2.16 21.29 9.31
N CYS A 257 -2.17 19.96 9.38
CA CYS A 257 -1.45 19.22 10.42
C CYS A 257 0.05 19.48 10.40
N GLN A 258 0.67 19.50 9.22
CA GLN A 258 2.11 19.69 9.06
C GLN A 258 2.56 21.14 9.29
N GLN A 259 1.75 22.13 8.86
CA GLN A 259 2.11 23.54 9.00
C GLN A 259 1.73 24.14 10.36
N ARG A 260 0.72 23.56 11.04
CA ARG A 260 0.20 24.07 12.32
C ARG A 260 -0.07 22.93 13.31
N PRO A 261 0.95 22.13 13.67
CA PRO A 261 0.78 20.90 14.46
C PRO A 261 0.10 21.15 15.81
N ALA A 262 0.51 22.18 16.56
CA ALA A 262 -0.11 22.51 17.85
C ALA A 262 -1.63 22.76 17.78
N GLN A 263 -2.10 23.36 16.68
CA GLN A 263 -3.52 23.64 16.47
C GLN A 263 -4.27 22.38 16.03
N ALA A 264 -3.64 21.54 15.21
CA ALA A 264 -4.17 20.24 14.83
C ALA A 264 -4.30 19.31 16.05
N ARG A 265 -3.30 19.28 16.95
CA ARG A 265 -3.36 18.55 18.23
C ARG A 265 -4.58 18.97 19.04
N LYS A 266 -4.77 20.27 19.24
CA LYS A 266 -5.91 20.83 19.98
C LYS A 266 -7.27 20.50 19.33
N LEU A 267 -7.33 20.53 18.00
CA LEU A 267 -8.54 20.15 17.27
C LEU A 267 -8.89 18.68 17.49
N LEU A 268 -7.91 17.78 17.30
CA LEU A 268 -8.12 16.34 17.43
C LEU A 268 -8.50 15.95 18.87
N THR A 269 -7.75 16.40 19.87
CA THR A 269 -8.07 16.12 21.28
C THR A 269 -9.42 16.74 21.67
N GLY A 270 -9.71 17.97 21.25
CA GLY A 270 -10.99 18.62 21.54
C GLY A 270 -12.20 17.88 20.95
N LEU A 271 -12.08 17.31 19.75
CA LEU A 271 -13.12 16.48 19.14
C LEU A 271 -13.32 15.18 19.93
N THR A 272 -12.23 14.50 20.30
CA THR A 272 -12.27 13.28 21.11
C THR A 272 -12.87 13.54 22.49
N THR A 273 -12.44 14.60 23.19
CA THR A 273 -12.99 15.01 24.49
C THR A 273 -14.48 15.32 24.40
N LYS A 274 -14.93 15.96 23.32
CA LYS A 274 -16.37 16.23 23.12
C LYS A 274 -17.19 14.94 23.01
N ILE A 275 -16.63 13.89 22.41
CA ILE A 275 -17.31 12.61 22.27
C ILE A 275 -17.33 11.86 23.61
N LEU A 276 -16.15 11.66 24.21
CA LEU A 276 -15.96 10.85 25.42
C LEU A 276 -16.48 11.55 26.68
N GLY A 277 -16.35 12.87 26.77
CA GLY A 277 -16.70 13.65 27.96
C GLY A 277 -15.65 13.60 29.08
N ASP A 278 -14.50 12.96 28.84
CA ASP A 278 -13.42 12.77 29.81
C ASP A 278 -12.08 13.32 29.29
N PRO A 279 -11.65 14.52 29.73
CA PRO A 279 -10.38 15.10 29.32
C PRO A 279 -9.15 14.32 29.81
N ALA A 280 -9.22 13.66 30.98
CA ALA A 280 -8.09 12.93 31.56
C ALA A 280 -7.81 11.66 30.74
N MET A 281 -8.87 10.91 30.42
CA MET A 281 -8.80 9.75 29.53
C MET A 281 -8.22 10.11 28.15
N VAL A 282 -8.61 11.27 27.59
CA VAL A 282 -8.07 11.74 26.30
C VAL A 282 -6.58 12.09 26.39
N ALA A 283 -6.17 12.75 27.47
CA ALA A 283 -4.78 13.09 27.70
C ALA A 283 -3.90 11.83 27.82
N GLU A 284 -4.40 10.79 28.51
CA GLU A 284 -3.64 9.57 28.77
C GLU A 284 -3.62 8.58 27.60
N HIS A 285 -4.78 8.36 26.95
CA HIS A 285 -4.95 7.27 25.99
C HIS A 285 -5.07 7.72 24.54
N PHE A 286 -5.26 9.00 24.26
CA PHE A 286 -5.52 9.50 22.90
C PHE A 286 -4.67 10.72 22.51
N THR A 287 -3.62 11.00 23.26
CA THR A 287 -2.68 12.10 22.99
C THR A 287 -1.25 11.57 22.86
N PRO A 288 -0.80 11.25 21.62
CA PRO A 288 0.57 10.83 21.36
C PRO A 288 1.62 11.91 21.63
N ASP A 289 2.88 11.52 21.78
CA ASP A 289 4.03 12.41 21.92
C ASP A 289 4.48 13.03 20.58
N TYR A 290 4.16 12.40 19.45
CA TYR A 290 4.47 12.86 18.09
C TYR A 290 3.36 13.74 17.48
N ASP A 291 3.66 14.50 16.42
CA ASP A 291 2.70 15.40 15.81
C ASP A 291 1.74 14.70 14.82
N PRO A 292 0.53 15.24 14.61
CA PRO A 292 -0.42 14.65 13.68
C PRO A 292 0.18 14.46 12.28
N TRP A 293 0.06 13.24 11.75
CA TRP A 293 0.63 12.76 10.49
C TRP A 293 2.13 12.41 10.45
N ASP A 294 2.90 12.56 11.54
CA ASP A 294 4.25 11.95 11.61
C ASP A 294 4.17 10.41 11.59
N GLN A 295 3.05 9.90 12.10
CA GLN A 295 2.54 8.56 11.84
C GLN A 295 1.13 8.64 11.28
N ARG A 296 0.69 7.58 10.59
CA ARG A 296 -0.63 7.53 9.96
C ARG A 296 -1.73 7.70 11.01
N LEU A 297 -2.67 8.61 10.73
CA LEU A 297 -3.85 8.83 11.55
C LEU A 297 -4.88 7.73 11.29
N CYS A 298 -5.48 7.19 12.36
CA CYS A 298 -6.53 6.16 12.27
C CYS A 298 -7.93 6.78 12.23
N ALA A 299 -8.78 6.25 11.35
CA ALA A 299 -10.14 6.72 11.19
C ALA A 299 -11.14 5.79 11.90
N VAL A 300 -11.99 6.36 12.76
CA VAL A 300 -13.08 5.62 13.44
C VAL A 300 -14.43 6.05 12.87
N PRO A 301 -15.03 5.25 11.96
CA PRO A 301 -16.26 5.61 11.27
C PRO A 301 -17.40 5.70 12.27
N SER A 302 -18.12 6.83 12.22
CA SER A 302 -19.23 7.15 13.12
C SER A 302 -18.87 7.02 14.61
N ALA A 303 -17.60 7.25 14.94
CA ALA A 303 -17.08 7.15 16.31
C ALA A 303 -17.34 5.78 16.97
N ASP A 304 -17.29 4.69 16.21
CA ASP A 304 -17.56 3.33 16.67
C ASP A 304 -16.72 2.93 17.90
N LEU A 305 -15.40 3.17 17.88
CA LEU A 305 -14.50 2.92 19.02
C LEU A 305 -14.90 3.72 20.26
N PHE A 306 -15.09 5.03 20.10
CA PHE A 306 -15.46 5.90 21.24
C PHE A 306 -16.85 5.55 21.79
N THR A 307 -17.76 5.09 20.94
CA THR A 307 -19.09 4.64 21.35
C THR A 307 -19.01 3.34 22.16
N ALA A 308 -18.16 2.39 21.75
CA ALA A 308 -17.91 1.17 22.51
C ALA A 308 -17.34 1.48 23.92
N ILE A 309 -16.38 2.41 23.99
CA ILE A 309 -15.81 2.87 25.26
C ILE A 309 -16.88 3.50 26.16
N LYS A 310 -17.71 4.41 25.63
CA LYS A 310 -18.77 5.03 26.43
C LYS A 310 -19.84 4.07 26.93
N ARG A 311 -20.05 2.95 26.23
CA ARG A 311 -21.00 1.91 26.64
C ARG A 311 -20.43 1.01 27.75
N GLY A 312 -19.10 1.00 27.93
CA GLY A 312 -18.39 0.15 28.88
C GLY A 312 -17.97 -1.21 28.32
N ASP A 313 -18.17 -1.44 27.02
CA ASP A 313 -17.83 -2.72 26.36
C ASP A 313 -16.34 -2.81 26.03
N ALA A 314 -15.65 -1.68 25.99
CA ALA A 314 -14.23 -1.62 25.69
C ALA A 314 -13.48 -0.59 26.54
N ASP A 315 -12.26 -0.92 26.93
CA ASP A 315 -11.33 -0.03 27.63
C ASP A 315 -10.06 0.19 26.81
N VAL A 316 -9.36 1.29 27.10
CA VAL A 316 -8.00 1.52 26.58
C VAL A 316 -7.05 1.62 27.77
N VAL A 317 -5.92 0.93 27.67
CA VAL A 317 -4.86 0.95 28.68
C VAL A 317 -3.55 1.35 28.00
N THR A 318 -2.96 2.46 28.44
CA THR A 318 -1.62 2.87 28.01
C THR A 318 -0.59 2.36 29.01
N ASP A 319 0.11 1.28 28.68
CA ASP A 319 1.12 0.67 29.56
C ASP A 319 2.06 -0.25 28.76
N ARG A 320 3.04 -0.85 29.45
CA ARG A 320 3.99 -1.81 28.91
C ARG A 320 3.74 -3.19 29.49
N ILE A 321 3.99 -4.21 28.68
CA ILE A 321 3.85 -5.61 29.09
C ILE A 321 5.11 -5.99 29.87
N ALA A 322 4.94 -6.46 31.10
CA ALA A 322 6.03 -7.07 31.86
C ALA A 322 6.24 -8.52 31.42
N ARG A 323 5.14 -9.31 31.40
CA ARG A 323 5.10 -10.69 30.88
C ARG A 323 3.65 -11.17 30.75
N PHE A 324 3.46 -12.24 30.01
CA PHE A 324 2.25 -13.05 30.03
C PHE A 324 2.29 -13.98 31.26
N VAL A 325 1.11 -14.31 31.75
CA VAL A 325 0.86 -15.24 32.86
C VAL A 325 -0.35 -16.12 32.49
N PRO A 326 -0.60 -17.24 33.17
CA PRO A 326 -1.71 -18.15 32.83
C PRO A 326 -3.05 -17.45 32.59
N GLU A 327 -3.39 -16.47 33.43
CA GLU A 327 -4.69 -15.79 33.41
C GLU A 327 -4.76 -14.59 32.44
N GLY A 328 -3.64 -14.14 31.85
CA GLY A 328 -3.62 -12.96 30.97
C GLY A 328 -2.28 -12.24 30.86
N VAL A 329 -2.31 -10.91 30.88
CA VAL A 329 -1.14 -10.05 30.62
C VAL A 329 -0.83 -9.19 31.85
N LEU A 330 0.34 -9.42 32.48
CA LEU A 330 0.83 -8.59 33.57
C LEU A 330 1.57 -7.38 33.01
N LEU A 331 1.16 -6.19 33.43
CA LEU A 331 1.75 -4.92 33.01
C LEU A 331 2.89 -4.49 33.94
N GLU A 332 3.78 -3.62 33.46
CA GLU A 332 4.88 -3.05 34.25
C GLU A 332 4.36 -2.23 35.45
N SER A 333 3.14 -1.69 35.38
CA SER A 333 2.46 -1.05 36.51
C SER A 333 2.02 -2.01 37.63
N GLY A 334 2.08 -3.33 37.39
CA GLY A 334 1.58 -4.36 38.29
C GLY A 334 0.09 -4.69 38.09
N ARG A 335 -0.62 -3.99 37.19
CA ARG A 335 -1.99 -4.34 36.81
C ARG A 335 -1.99 -5.64 35.99
N LEU A 336 -2.86 -6.58 36.35
CA LEU A 336 -3.16 -7.75 35.53
C LEU A 336 -4.35 -7.44 34.61
N LEU A 337 -4.18 -7.67 33.31
CA LEU A 337 -5.27 -7.72 32.34
C LEU A 337 -5.65 -9.18 32.12
N GLU A 338 -6.70 -9.64 32.79
CA GLU A 338 -7.20 -10.99 32.59
C GLU A 338 -7.79 -11.16 31.19
N ALA A 339 -7.47 -12.24 30.52
CA ALA A 339 -7.86 -12.47 29.13
C ALA A 339 -8.12 -13.95 28.86
N ASP A 340 -9.18 -14.24 28.11
CA ASP A 340 -9.39 -15.58 27.55
C ASP A 340 -8.84 -15.62 26.11
N VAL A 341 -8.75 -14.47 25.44
CA VAL A 341 -8.16 -14.29 24.11
C VAL A 341 -7.24 -13.07 24.11
N VAL A 342 -6.03 -13.23 23.56
CA VAL A 342 -5.11 -12.11 23.31
C VAL A 342 -4.87 -11.98 21.81
N VAL A 343 -5.11 -10.79 21.27
CA VAL A 343 -4.90 -10.47 19.85
C VAL A 343 -3.66 -9.59 19.70
N THR A 344 -2.65 -10.09 18.98
CA THR A 344 -1.37 -9.39 18.75
C THR A 344 -1.44 -8.49 17.52
N ALA A 345 -2.20 -7.39 17.62
CA ALA A 345 -2.30 -6.36 16.58
C ALA A 345 -1.04 -5.47 16.49
N THR A 346 0.14 -6.11 16.46
CA THR A 346 1.48 -5.54 16.58
C THR A 346 2.07 -4.99 15.27
N GLY A 347 1.29 -5.05 14.19
CA GLY A 347 1.64 -4.47 12.90
C GLY A 347 2.25 -5.47 11.93
N LEU A 348 2.88 -4.94 10.89
CA LEU A 348 3.25 -5.69 9.69
C LEU A 348 4.77 -5.77 9.53
N ARG A 349 5.22 -6.79 8.80
CA ARG A 349 6.57 -6.85 8.24
C ARG A 349 6.51 -6.33 6.82
N LEU A 350 7.43 -5.43 6.47
CA LEU A 350 7.53 -4.92 5.11
C LEU A 350 8.45 -5.80 4.28
N LYS A 351 8.10 -5.97 3.01
CA LYS A 351 8.87 -6.75 2.03
C LYS A 351 8.83 -6.04 0.69
N ALA A 352 9.97 -5.53 0.24
CA ALA A 352 10.06 -4.81 -1.02
C ALA A 352 9.62 -5.70 -2.19
N PHE A 353 8.70 -5.19 -3.01
CA PHE A 353 8.30 -5.77 -4.29
C PHE A 353 7.87 -7.25 -4.26
N GLY A 354 7.28 -7.69 -3.13
CA GLY A 354 6.87 -9.09 -2.95
C GLY A 354 8.03 -10.06 -2.72
N GLY A 355 9.25 -9.55 -2.47
CA GLY A 355 10.45 -10.35 -2.30
C GLY A 355 11.21 -10.65 -3.59
N ILE A 356 10.79 -10.06 -4.72
CA ILE A 356 11.56 -10.13 -5.96
C ILE A 356 12.89 -9.42 -5.74
N ALA A 357 13.99 -10.14 -5.94
CA ALA A 357 15.35 -9.62 -5.96
C ALA A 357 15.84 -9.55 -7.42
N PRO A 358 15.71 -8.39 -8.10
CA PRO A 358 16.02 -8.28 -9.51
C PRO A 358 17.50 -8.52 -9.77
N ARG A 359 17.79 -9.29 -10.82
CA ARG A 359 19.13 -9.52 -11.32
C ARG A 359 19.29 -8.93 -12.71
N VAL A 360 20.49 -8.46 -13.03
CA VAL A 360 20.86 -7.98 -14.37
C VAL A 360 22.12 -8.72 -14.78
N ASP A 361 22.04 -9.50 -15.86
CA ASP A 361 23.14 -10.31 -16.39
C ASP A 361 23.79 -11.22 -15.33
N GLY A 362 22.97 -11.78 -14.43
CA GLY A 362 23.39 -12.70 -13.37
C GLY A 362 23.79 -12.03 -12.04
N GLU A 363 23.93 -10.70 -12.02
CA GLU A 363 24.30 -9.94 -10.82
C GLU A 363 23.06 -9.40 -10.10
N VAL A 364 23.03 -9.53 -8.76
CA VAL A 364 21.93 -9.02 -7.94
C VAL A 364 22.03 -7.50 -7.86
N VAL A 365 20.93 -6.80 -8.15
CA VAL A 365 20.88 -5.34 -7.97
C VAL A 365 20.60 -5.00 -6.49
N PRO A 366 21.50 -4.29 -5.80
CA PRO A 366 21.28 -3.90 -4.41
C PRO A 366 20.22 -2.81 -4.35
N LEU A 367 18.96 -3.21 -4.11
CA LEU A 367 17.79 -2.30 -4.12
C LEU A 367 18.01 -1.08 -3.22
N ALA A 368 18.60 -1.28 -2.04
CA ALA A 368 18.86 -0.25 -1.05
C ALA A 368 19.79 0.88 -1.54
N GLU A 369 20.53 0.68 -2.63
CA GLU A 369 21.42 1.68 -3.24
C GLU A 369 20.79 2.40 -4.43
N GLN A 370 19.63 1.93 -4.89
CA GLN A 370 18.96 2.48 -6.07
C GLN A 370 17.97 3.59 -5.71
N PHE A 371 17.71 4.48 -6.67
CA PHE A 371 16.72 5.53 -6.54
C PHE A 371 15.43 5.18 -7.27
N VAL A 372 14.30 5.56 -6.68
CA VAL A 372 13.00 5.50 -7.35
C VAL A 372 12.80 6.75 -8.21
N TRP A 373 12.66 6.56 -9.50
CA TRP A 373 12.30 7.59 -10.46
C TRP A 373 10.77 7.74 -10.56
N ARG A 374 10.28 8.96 -10.29
CA ARG A 374 8.85 9.34 -10.33
C ARG A 374 7.94 8.41 -9.51
N GLY A 375 8.47 7.78 -8.46
CA GLY A 375 7.71 6.83 -7.65
C GLY A 375 7.31 5.54 -8.39
N ALA A 376 7.96 5.22 -9.52
CA ALA A 376 7.52 4.16 -10.43
C ALA A 376 8.64 3.23 -10.91
N MET A 377 9.74 3.74 -11.46
CA MET A 377 10.85 2.89 -11.95
C MET A 377 12.06 3.02 -11.05
N VAL A 378 13.01 2.08 -11.12
CA VAL A 378 14.17 2.01 -10.22
C VAL A 378 15.46 2.11 -11.04
N THR A 379 16.44 2.91 -10.57
CA THR A 379 17.75 2.99 -11.23
C THR A 379 18.44 1.63 -11.27
N GLY A 380 19.27 1.41 -12.28
CA GLY A 380 20.01 0.14 -12.42
C GLY A 380 19.15 -1.07 -12.81
N ILE A 381 17.83 -0.91 -12.97
CA ILE A 381 16.91 -2.01 -13.30
C ILE A 381 16.12 -1.67 -14.58
N PRO A 382 16.44 -2.28 -15.74
CA PRO A 382 15.78 -1.98 -17.00
C PRO A 382 14.35 -2.48 -17.05
N ASN A 383 13.45 -1.72 -17.67
CA ASN A 383 12.05 -2.09 -17.90
C ASN A 383 11.34 -2.68 -16.66
N PHE A 384 11.68 -2.15 -15.48
CA PHE A 384 11.10 -2.56 -14.21
C PHE A 384 10.39 -1.38 -13.56
N ALA A 385 9.12 -1.60 -13.22
CA ALA A 385 8.34 -0.64 -12.47
C ALA A 385 7.70 -1.28 -11.24
N VAL A 386 7.36 -0.43 -10.28
CA VAL A 386 6.78 -0.80 -8.98
C VAL A 386 5.59 0.11 -8.70
N CYS A 387 4.50 -0.47 -8.22
CA CYS A 387 3.30 0.28 -7.87
C CYS A 387 3.27 0.56 -6.36
N VAL A 388 3.55 1.82 -5.98
CA VAL A 388 3.46 2.28 -4.60
C VAL A 388 2.48 3.44 -4.51
N GLY A 389 1.56 3.39 -3.55
CA GLY A 389 0.56 4.44 -3.30
C GLY A 389 1.11 5.68 -2.58
N TYR A 390 0.22 6.59 -2.21
CA TYR A 390 0.54 7.65 -1.24
C TYR A 390 0.53 7.11 0.19
N THR A 391 1.32 7.71 1.08
CA THR A 391 1.31 7.41 2.51
C THR A 391 0.25 8.21 3.27
N ASN A 392 -0.04 9.43 2.79
CA ASN A 392 -0.98 10.38 3.42
C ASN A 392 -2.33 10.52 2.68
N ALA A 393 -2.52 9.76 1.61
CA ALA A 393 -3.72 9.81 0.78
C ALA A 393 -4.06 8.40 0.27
N SER A 394 -5.20 8.27 -0.39
CA SER A 394 -5.69 7.00 -0.91
C SER A 394 -4.72 6.37 -1.91
N TRP A 395 -4.50 5.06 -1.74
CA TRP A 395 -3.51 4.29 -2.48
C TRP A 395 -3.65 4.42 -4.00
N THR A 396 -4.88 4.28 -4.51
CA THR A 396 -5.18 4.24 -5.95
C THR A 396 -4.97 5.56 -6.67
N LEU A 397 -4.94 6.69 -5.96
CA LEU A 397 -4.67 7.99 -6.57
C LEU A 397 -3.28 8.00 -7.22
N ARG A 398 -2.26 7.46 -6.55
CA ARG A 398 -0.93 7.33 -7.16
C ARG A 398 -0.85 6.11 -8.06
N ALA A 399 -1.43 4.97 -7.65
CA ALA A 399 -1.37 3.75 -8.44
C ALA A 399 -1.82 4.00 -9.89
N ASP A 400 -2.94 4.71 -10.09
CA ASP A 400 -3.42 5.08 -11.43
C ASP A 400 -2.42 5.94 -12.22
N LEU A 401 -1.76 6.91 -11.57
CA LEU A 401 -0.70 7.71 -12.20
C LEU A 401 0.49 6.83 -12.60
N THR A 402 0.88 5.88 -11.76
CA THR A 402 1.96 4.92 -12.05
C THR A 402 1.59 4.02 -13.22
N HIS A 403 0.37 3.46 -13.27
CA HIS A 403 -0.08 2.63 -14.39
C HIS A 403 -0.02 3.39 -15.72
N ARG A 404 -0.49 4.65 -15.74
CA ARG A 404 -0.45 5.50 -16.94
C ARG A 404 0.97 5.91 -17.32
N LEU A 405 1.85 6.11 -16.34
CA LEU A 405 3.27 6.32 -16.59
C LEU A 405 3.90 5.09 -17.26
N VAL A 406 3.60 3.88 -16.78
CA VAL A 406 4.08 2.64 -17.40
C VAL A 406 3.60 2.54 -18.85
N CYS A 407 2.31 2.78 -19.14
CA CYS A 407 1.82 2.83 -20.53
C CYS A 407 2.61 3.83 -21.38
N LYS A 408 2.85 5.04 -20.86
CA LYS A 408 3.62 6.08 -21.55
C LYS A 408 5.10 5.69 -21.79
N VAL A 409 5.72 4.95 -20.86
CA VAL A 409 7.07 4.41 -21.03
C VAL A 409 7.10 3.35 -22.11
N LEU A 410 6.11 2.46 -22.14
CA LEU A 410 6.01 1.45 -23.19
C LEU A 410 5.79 2.08 -24.59
N ASP A 411 4.94 3.11 -24.69
CA ASP A 411 4.78 3.89 -25.93
C ASP A 411 6.06 4.63 -26.33
N HIS A 412 6.89 5.01 -25.35
CA HIS A 412 8.19 5.62 -25.61
C HIS A 412 9.18 4.61 -26.19
N LEU A 413 9.24 3.40 -25.64
CA LEU A 413 10.04 2.29 -26.17
C LEU A 413 9.66 2.00 -27.62
N GLU A 414 8.36 1.81 -27.89
CA GLU A 414 7.83 1.49 -29.22
C GLU A 414 8.14 2.60 -30.24
N ARG A 415 7.82 3.87 -29.94
CA ARG A 415 8.07 5.00 -30.85
C ARG A 415 9.55 5.22 -31.17
N ARG A 416 10.44 4.82 -30.26
CA ARG A 416 11.89 5.01 -30.41
C ARG A 416 12.59 3.75 -30.94
N GLY A 417 11.86 2.64 -31.12
CA GLY A 417 12.45 1.36 -31.51
C GLY A 417 13.44 0.83 -30.47
N LEU A 418 13.20 1.11 -29.19
CA LEU A 418 14.07 0.67 -28.08
C LEU A 418 13.48 -0.60 -27.44
N ALA A 419 14.34 -1.58 -27.16
CA ALA A 419 13.94 -2.76 -26.40
C ALA A 419 13.85 -2.47 -24.89
N ALA A 420 14.77 -1.66 -24.35
CA ALA A 420 14.83 -1.39 -22.93
C ALA A 420 15.28 0.02 -22.58
N VAL A 421 14.77 0.52 -21.44
CA VAL A 421 15.19 1.76 -20.79
C VAL A 421 15.36 1.57 -19.29
N ALA A 422 16.30 2.32 -18.72
CA ALA A 422 16.46 2.46 -17.27
C ALA A 422 16.57 3.95 -16.91
N PRO A 423 16.02 4.37 -15.75
CA PRO A 423 16.29 5.70 -15.23
C PRO A 423 17.73 5.77 -14.72
N VAL A 424 18.38 6.92 -14.96
CA VAL A 424 19.75 7.20 -14.48
C VAL A 424 19.72 8.42 -13.58
N ALA A 425 20.21 8.28 -12.34
CA ALA A 425 20.30 9.38 -11.39
C ALA A 425 21.25 10.48 -11.90
N GLU A 426 20.82 11.74 -11.78
CA GLU A 426 21.72 12.88 -12.03
C GLU A 426 22.74 12.98 -10.88
N GLU A 427 23.95 13.49 -11.15
CA GLU A 427 24.93 13.74 -10.08
C GLU A 427 24.39 14.75 -9.05
N GLY A 428 24.71 14.52 -7.77
CA GLY A 428 24.35 15.44 -6.68
C GLY A 428 22.90 15.33 -6.18
N VAL A 429 22.18 14.25 -6.50
CA VAL A 429 20.91 13.92 -5.85
C VAL A 429 21.20 13.42 -4.44
N GLU A 430 20.69 14.12 -3.43
CA GLU A 430 20.82 13.70 -2.03
C GLU A 430 19.80 12.61 -1.69
N GLU A 431 20.26 11.65 -0.89
CA GLU A 431 19.49 10.46 -0.52
C GLU A 431 18.48 10.73 0.59
N ARG A 432 17.30 10.13 0.44
CA ARG A 432 16.25 10.10 1.46
C ARG A 432 15.59 8.72 1.52
N PRO A 433 15.08 8.30 2.69
CA PRO A 433 14.27 7.09 2.79
C PRO A 433 13.04 7.18 1.88
N LEU A 434 12.65 6.09 1.20
CA LEU A 434 11.49 6.09 0.29
C LEU A 434 10.17 6.41 1.00
N LEU A 435 10.02 5.94 2.24
CA LEU A 435 8.87 6.20 3.10
C LEU A 435 9.34 7.00 4.30
N ASP A 436 8.96 8.28 4.34
CA ASP A 436 9.31 9.21 5.41
C ASP A 436 8.19 9.21 6.47
N LEU A 437 8.12 8.13 7.24
CA LEU A 437 7.17 7.95 8.35
C LEU A 437 7.90 7.49 9.60
N ALA A 438 7.60 8.10 10.76
CA ALA A 438 8.21 7.73 12.04
C ALA A 438 7.67 6.40 12.62
N ALA A 439 6.71 5.77 11.93
CA ALA A 439 6.07 4.54 12.39
C ALA A 439 7.08 3.37 12.48
N GLY A 440 7.11 2.69 13.62
CA GLY A 440 8.09 1.63 13.89
C GLY A 440 8.11 0.50 12.86
N TYR A 441 6.96 0.16 12.26
CA TYR A 441 6.90 -0.87 11.22
C TYR A 441 7.59 -0.49 9.92
N VAL A 442 7.70 0.80 9.61
CA VAL A 442 8.46 1.31 8.46
C VAL A 442 9.94 1.31 8.80
N GLN A 443 10.31 1.90 9.95
CA GLN A 443 11.70 2.10 10.35
C GLN A 443 12.51 0.80 10.45
N ARG A 444 11.85 -0.33 10.80
CA ARG A 444 12.50 -1.65 10.89
C ARG A 444 13.08 -2.17 9.58
N SER A 445 12.50 -1.80 8.43
CA SER A 445 12.84 -2.41 7.14
C SER A 445 13.15 -1.40 6.04
N ILE A 446 13.01 -0.09 6.31
CA ILE A 446 13.18 0.95 5.27
C ILE A 446 14.57 0.96 4.63
N HIS A 447 15.59 0.47 5.33
CA HIS A 447 16.96 0.34 4.82
C HIS A 447 17.09 -0.75 3.73
N GLU A 448 16.12 -1.65 3.59
CA GLU A 448 16.08 -2.68 2.56
C GLU A 448 15.38 -2.19 1.27
N PHE A 449 14.68 -1.06 1.33
CA PHE A 449 13.96 -0.48 0.20
C PHE A 449 14.86 0.47 -0.60
N PRO A 450 14.55 0.71 -1.89
CA PRO A 450 15.19 1.78 -2.65
C PRO A 450 15.04 3.14 -1.97
N ARG A 451 15.92 4.06 -2.34
CA ARG A 451 15.94 5.45 -1.87
C ARG A 451 15.06 6.33 -2.74
N GLN A 452 14.70 7.50 -2.22
CA GLN A 452 14.21 8.62 -3.02
C GLN A 452 15.21 9.78 -2.95
N GLY A 453 15.08 10.75 -3.84
CA GLY A 453 15.89 11.97 -3.83
C GLY A 453 15.28 13.15 -3.08
N ASP A 454 16.06 14.20 -2.89
CA ASP A 454 15.64 15.50 -2.35
C ASP A 454 14.82 16.36 -3.33
N ARG A 455 14.96 16.11 -4.64
CA ARG A 455 14.36 16.88 -5.73
C ARG A 455 13.67 16.01 -6.79
N GLY A 456 12.82 16.62 -7.61
CA GLY A 456 12.20 15.91 -8.74
C GLY A 456 13.23 15.62 -9.85
N PRO A 457 13.12 14.51 -10.59
CA PRO A 457 12.06 13.50 -10.55
C PRO A 457 12.24 12.39 -9.49
N TRP A 458 13.30 12.45 -8.68
CA TRP A 458 13.70 11.41 -7.72
C TRP A 458 12.92 11.46 -6.40
N ARG A 459 12.29 12.60 -6.09
CA ARG A 459 11.46 12.78 -4.91
C ARG A 459 10.03 12.27 -5.12
N VAL A 460 9.60 11.36 -4.25
CA VAL A 460 8.28 10.73 -4.25
C VAL A 460 7.29 11.61 -3.46
N ARG A 461 6.73 12.62 -4.14
CA ARG A 461 5.92 13.68 -3.50
C ARG A 461 4.57 13.18 -3.04
N GLN A 462 4.16 13.51 -1.83
CA GLN A 462 2.85 13.12 -1.31
C GLN A 462 1.74 14.11 -1.73
N ASN A 463 1.60 14.38 -3.03
CA ASN A 463 0.63 15.33 -3.58
C ASN A 463 0.10 14.93 -4.97
N TYR A 464 -1.15 14.47 -5.01
CA TYR A 464 -1.81 14.02 -6.23
C TYR A 464 -1.90 15.06 -7.35
N LEU A 465 -2.17 16.33 -7.03
CA LEU A 465 -2.38 17.36 -8.05
C LEU A 465 -1.08 17.65 -8.81
N LEU A 466 0.02 17.80 -8.08
CA LEU A 466 1.34 18.04 -8.66
C LEU A 466 1.83 16.82 -9.45
N ASP A 467 1.66 15.62 -8.89
CA ASP A 467 2.09 14.39 -9.55
C ASP A 467 1.28 14.12 -10.82
N SER A 468 -0.02 14.40 -10.82
CA SER A 468 -0.87 14.26 -12.02
C SER A 468 -0.40 15.16 -13.17
N LEU A 469 -0.06 16.42 -12.87
CA LEU A 469 0.46 17.36 -13.87
C LEU A 469 1.81 16.90 -14.45
N LEU A 470 2.74 16.47 -13.59
CA LEU A 470 4.11 16.14 -14.00
C LEU A 470 4.23 14.76 -14.64
N THR A 471 3.47 13.78 -14.16
CA THR A 471 3.47 12.43 -14.72
C THR A 471 2.98 12.45 -16.16
N LEU A 472 1.85 13.11 -16.40
CA LEU A 472 1.23 13.15 -17.73
C LEU A 472 2.01 14.02 -18.72
N ARG A 473 2.55 15.17 -18.28
CA ARG A 473 3.22 16.14 -19.19
C ARG A 473 4.74 16.05 -19.24
N GLY A 474 5.37 15.37 -18.28
CA GLY A 474 6.83 15.38 -18.19
C GLY A 474 7.50 14.61 -19.33
N ASP A 475 8.62 15.16 -19.81
CA ASP A 475 9.49 14.50 -20.79
C ASP A 475 10.18 13.29 -20.14
N LEU A 476 10.16 12.16 -20.85
CA LEU A 476 10.76 10.90 -20.43
C LEU A 476 12.25 10.83 -20.85
N GLY A 477 12.60 11.37 -22.02
CA GLY A 477 13.92 11.20 -22.64
C GLY A 477 15.06 11.91 -21.90
N ARG A 478 14.72 12.84 -21.01
CA ARG A 478 15.71 13.51 -20.14
C ARG A 478 16.35 12.56 -19.11
N HIS A 479 15.59 11.58 -18.60
CA HIS A 479 16.03 10.74 -17.48
C HIS A 479 16.04 9.25 -17.79
N LEU A 480 15.25 8.81 -18.76
CA LEU A 480 15.29 7.43 -19.26
C LEU A 480 16.35 7.33 -20.35
N ARG A 481 17.30 6.42 -20.17
CA ARG A 481 18.33 6.10 -21.16
C ARG A 481 18.08 4.72 -21.74
N PRO A 482 18.37 4.49 -23.04
CA PRO A 482 18.42 3.15 -23.60
C PRO A 482 19.31 2.25 -22.73
N PHE A 483 18.88 0.99 -22.56
CA PHE A 483 19.63 -0.01 -21.82
C PHE A 483 19.93 -1.20 -22.75
N GLY A 484 21.17 -1.66 -22.77
CA GLY A 484 21.63 -2.76 -23.62
C GLY A 484 22.31 -2.34 -24.92
N PRO A 485 22.39 -3.22 -25.95
CA PRO A 485 23.22 -3.01 -27.15
C PRO A 485 22.89 -1.73 -27.92
N ALA A 486 21.63 -1.28 -27.89
CA ALA A 486 21.21 -0.01 -28.48
C ALA A 486 21.84 1.22 -27.80
N ALA A 487 22.19 1.14 -26.50
CA ALA A 487 22.88 2.20 -25.78
C ALA A 487 24.31 2.44 -26.29
N ALA A 488 24.95 1.41 -26.86
CA ALA A 488 26.28 1.54 -27.46
C ALA A 488 26.26 2.36 -28.77
N ARG A 489 25.10 2.50 -29.43
CA ARG A 489 24.95 3.26 -30.68
C ARG A 489 24.75 4.77 -30.47
N ASP A 490 24.22 5.19 -29.32
CA ASP A 490 24.04 6.61 -28.97
C ASP A 490 25.32 7.27 -28.42
N GLY A 491 26.42 6.50 -28.29
CA GLY A 491 27.70 6.95 -27.73
C GLY A 491 28.72 7.50 -28.74
N GLU A 492 28.47 7.44 -30.05
CA GLU A 492 29.33 8.07 -31.05
C GLU A 492 28.78 9.45 -31.42
N PRO A 493 29.52 10.56 -31.20
CA PRO A 493 29.21 11.79 -31.88
C PRO A 493 29.32 11.51 -33.38
N ALA A 494 28.25 11.78 -34.13
CA ALA A 494 28.31 11.75 -35.58
C ALA A 494 29.49 12.61 -36.03
N ALA A 495 30.53 11.96 -36.54
CA ALA A 495 31.66 12.66 -37.14
C ALA A 495 31.10 13.53 -38.26
N ALA A 496 31.14 14.85 -38.05
CA ALA A 496 30.84 15.80 -39.11
C ALA A 496 31.82 15.52 -40.24
N THR A 497 31.32 15.01 -41.36
CA THR A 497 32.08 14.93 -42.60
C THR A 497 32.48 16.33 -43.02
N GLU A 498 33.78 16.53 -43.12
CA GLU A 498 34.50 17.79 -43.37
C GLU A 498 34.36 18.29 -44.82
N ASP A 499 33.15 18.20 -45.40
CA ASP A 499 32.91 18.47 -46.83
C ASP A 499 31.77 19.47 -47.11
N GLN A 500 31.38 20.30 -46.13
CA GLN A 500 30.38 21.37 -46.32
C GLN A 500 30.80 22.75 -45.80
N LEU A 501 32.07 23.14 -45.98
CA LEU A 501 32.54 24.52 -45.77
C LEU A 501 33.32 25.09 -46.95
N ALA A 502 32.94 24.71 -48.17
CA ALA A 502 33.43 25.33 -49.41
C ALA A 502 32.28 25.64 -50.38
N ALA A 503 31.37 26.53 -49.99
CA ALA A 503 30.63 27.45 -50.87
C ALA A 503 29.56 28.20 -50.07
N VAL A 504 29.84 29.46 -49.74
CA VAL A 504 29.01 30.69 -49.88
C VAL A 504 29.69 31.81 -49.11
#